data_AF-A0ABD0QJJ9-F1
#
_entry.id   AF-A0ABD0QJJ9-F1
#
_cell.length_a   1.000
_cell.length_b   1.000
_cell.length_c   1.000
_cell.angle_alpha   90.00
_cell.angle_beta   90.00
_cell.angle_gamma   90.00
#
_symmetry.space_group_name_H-M   'P 1'
#
loop_
_entity.id
_entity.type
_entity.pdbx_description
1 polymer ?
#
loop_
_entity_poly.entity_id
_entity_poly.type
_entity_poly.pdbx_seq_one_letter_code
_entity_poly.pdbx_strand_id
1 'polypeptide(L)' 'AHGPDAVLMADGQVQQQAELTQSQMLHIAQQIAAGMVYLASQHFVHRDLATRNCLVGENLLVKIGDFG' A
#
# COMPACT_ATOMS: atom_id res chain seq x y z
N ALA A 1 38.83 11.18 -8.67
CA ALA A 1 38.18 12.35 -8.04
C ALA A 1 37.13 11.82 -7.07
N HIS A 2 37.52 11.69 -5.80
CA HIS A 2 36.74 11.05 -4.75
C HIS A 2 36.23 12.13 -3.80
N GLY A 3 35.00 12.59 -4.01
CA GLY A 3 34.33 13.54 -3.13
C GLY A 3 33.61 12.84 -1.97
N PRO A 4 33.41 13.52 -0.83
CA PRO A 4 32.66 13.00 0.32
C PRO A 4 31.18 12.67 0.02
N ASP A 5 30.66 13.09 -1.12
CA ASP A 5 29.28 12.80 -1.56
C ASP A 5 29.04 11.32 -1.91
N ALA A 6 30.10 10.56 -2.22
CA ALA A 6 29.97 9.13 -2.53
C ALA A 6 29.64 8.27 -1.28
N VAL A 7 29.85 8.80 -0.07
CA VAL A 7 29.61 8.07 1.18
C VAL A 7 28.13 8.09 1.59
N LEU A 8 27.32 8.99 1.03
CA LEU A 8 25.88 9.09 1.35
C LEU A 8 24.99 8.14 0.55
N MET A 9 25.55 7.32 -0.34
CA MET A 9 24.78 6.36 -1.15
C MET A 9 24.99 4.89 -0.73
N ALA A 10 25.65 4.65 0.41
CA ALA A 10 26.02 3.31 0.84
C ALA A 10 24.97 2.59 1.70
N ASP A 11 23.85 3.23 2.09
CA ASP A 11 22.81 2.59 2.91
C ASP A 11 21.43 2.50 2.21
N GLY A 12 21.46 2.48 0.87
CA GLY A 12 20.31 2.08 0.08
C GLY A 12 20.10 0.57 0.21
N GLN A 13 19.62 0.11 1.37
CA GLN A 13 19.08 -1.23 1.50
C GLN A 13 17.95 -1.34 0.47
N VAL A 14 18.24 -2.05 -0.62
CA VAL A 14 17.22 -2.52 -1.56
C VAL A 14 16.23 -3.28 -0.69
N GLN A 15 15.06 -2.70 -0.43
CA GLN A 15 14.01 -3.37 0.31
C GLN A 15 13.71 -4.65 -0.45
N GLN A 16 14.22 -5.77 0.07
CA GLN A 16 13.90 -7.09 -0.43
C GLN A 16 12.37 -7.15 -0.45
N GLN A 17 11.77 -7.26 -1.64
CA GLN A 17 10.34 -7.52 -1.78
C GLN A 17 10.06 -8.87 -1.10
N ALA A 18 9.76 -8.83 0.19
CA ALA A 18 9.35 -10.00 0.93
C ALA A 18 7.97 -10.38 0.40
N GLU A 19 7.84 -11.61 -0.09
CA GLU A 19 6.55 -12.12 -0.51
C GLU A 19 5.57 -12.08 0.66
N LEU A 20 4.35 -11.61 0.38
CA LEU A 20 3.30 -11.58 1.37
C LEU A 20 2.86 -13.02 1.66
N THR A 21 2.80 -13.36 2.93
CA THR A 21 2.15 -14.60 3.37
C THR A 21 0.65 -14.56 3.05
N GLN A 22 0.02 -15.72 2.93
CA GLN A 22 -1.43 -15.81 2.73
C GLN A 22 -2.23 -15.06 3.80
N SER A 23 -1.79 -15.11 5.06
CA SER A 23 -2.43 -14.38 6.17
C SER A 23 -2.36 -12.86 5.96
N GLN A 24 -1.24 -12.34 5.46
CA GLN A 24 -1.07 -10.92 5.18
C GLN A 24 -1.93 -10.47 4.00
N MET A 25 -2.02 -11.29 2.94
CA MET A 25 -2.91 -11.02 1.81
C MET A 25 -4.39 -10.98 2.24
N LEU A 26 -4.83 -11.92 3.08
CA LEU A 26 -6.18 -11.92 3.64
C LEU A 26 -6.43 -10.70 4.53
N HIS A 27 -5.45 -10.31 5.34
CA HIS A 27 -5.54 -9.10 6.18
C HIS A 27 -5.72 -7.83 5.35
N ILE A 28 -4.99 -7.70 4.24
CA ILE A 28 -5.13 -6.58 3.28
C ILE A 28 -6.51 -6.61 2.62
N ALA A 29 -6.93 -7.77 2.10
CA ALA A 29 -8.22 -7.92 1.42
C ALA A 29 -9.40 -7.60 2.35
N GLN A 30 -9.33 -8.00 3.62
CA GLN A 30 -10.34 -7.70 4.63
C GLN A 30 -10.50 -6.19 4.84
N GLN A 31 -9.40 -5.45 4.94
CA GLN A 31 -9.44 -3.99 5.10
C GLN A 31 -10.04 -3.30 3.87
N ILE A 32 -9.69 -3.74 2.65
CA ILE A 32 -10.27 -3.22 1.41
C ILE A 32 -11.79 -3.46 1.39
N ALA A 33 -12.23 -4.67 1.70
CA ALA A 33 -13.65 -5.01 1.75
C ALA A 33 -14.40 -4.15 2.78
N ALA A 34 -13.85 -3.97 3.98
CA ALA A 34 -14.43 -3.12 5.01
C ALA A 34 -14.55 -1.66 4.57
N GLY A 35 -13.52 -1.11 3.91
CA GLY A 35 -13.56 0.24 3.36
C GLY A 35 -14.62 0.40 2.26
N MET A 36 -14.78 -0.59 1.38
CA MET A 36 -15.82 -0.56 0.34
C MET A 36 -17.24 -0.68 0.91
N VAL A 37 -17.44 -1.47 1.97
CA VAL A 37 -18.71 -1.51 2.72
C VAL A 37 -19.02 -0.14 3.32
N TYR A 38 -18.02 0.53 3.90
CA TYR A 38 -18.17 1.88 4.41
C TYR A 38 -18.58 2.86 3.30
N LEU A 39 -17.87 2.88 2.16
CA LEU A 39 -18.23 3.77 1.04
C LEU A 39 -19.66 3.54 0.54
N ALA A 40 -20.06 2.27 0.40
CA ALA A 40 -21.42 1.92 0.02
C ALA A 40 -22.46 2.45 1.04
N SER A 41 -22.16 2.38 2.34
CA SER A 41 -23.02 2.95 3.40
C SER A 41 -23.15 4.47 3.31
N GLN A 42 -22.16 5.15 2.71
CA GLN A 42 -22.17 6.59 2.46
C GLN A 42 -22.75 6.94 1.09
N HIS A 43 -23.40 5.98 0.41
CA HIS A 43 -23.94 6.12 -0.95
C HIS A 43 -22.87 6.52 -1.98
N PHE A 44 -21.62 6.11 -1.76
CA PHE A 44 -20.50 6.39 -2.65
C PHE A 44 -20.10 5.14 -3.45
N VAL A 45 -19.97 5.30 -4.77
CA VAL A 45 -19.47 4.26 -5.67
C VAL A 45 -18.07 4.64 -6.14
N HIS A 46 -17.06 3.85 -5.78
CA HIS A 46 -15.66 4.14 -6.14
C HIS A 46 -15.40 4.10 -7.65
N ARG A 47 -16.09 3.22 -8.40
CA ARG A 47 -16.00 3.03 -9.86
C ARG A 47 -14.64 2.59 -10.43
N ASP A 48 -13.55 2.73 -9.68
CA ASP A 48 -12.20 2.33 -10.08
C ASP A 48 -11.46 1.64 -8.93
N LEU A 49 -12.05 0.59 -8.37
CA LEU A 49 -11.36 -0.21 -7.35
C LEU A 49 -10.31 -1.09 -8.04
N ALA A 50 -9.06 -0.63 -7.99
CA ALA A 50 -7.90 -1.33 -8.52
C ALA A 50 -6.77 -1.40 -7.48
N THR A 51 -5.84 -2.33 -7.65
CA THR A 51 -4.68 -2.50 -6.75
C THR A 51 -3.85 -1.22 -6.60
N ARG A 52 -3.70 -0.45 -7.69
CA ARG A 52 -3.02 0.87 -7.66
C ARG A 52 -3.68 1.91 -6.75
N ASN A 53 -4.98 1.77 -6.51
CA ASN A 53 -5.78 2.69 -5.67
C ASN A 53 -5.86 2.20 -4.21
N CYS A 54 -5.21 1.08 -3.90
CA CYS A 54 -5.07 0.54 -2.55
C CYS A 54 -3.64 0.78 -2.05
N LEU A 55 -3.47 1.81 -1.22
CA LEU A 55 -2.20 2.17 -0.61
C LEU A 55 -1.97 1.29 0.62
N VAL A 56 -0.81 0.65 0.72
CA VAL A 56 -0.42 -0.17 1.88
C VAL A 56 0.74 0.50 2.59
N GLY A 57 0.50 0.89 3.85
CA GLY A 57 1.49 1.56 4.70
C GLY A 57 2.15 0.63 5.72
N GLU A 58 2.73 1.23 6.75
CA GLU A 58 3.26 0.53 7.91
C GLU A 58 2.23 -0.43 8.51
N ASN A 59 2.70 -1.57 9.01
CA ASN A 59 1.87 -2.62 9.62
C ASN A 59 0.77 -3.17 8.69
N LEU A 60 0.96 -3.05 7.36
CA LEU A 60 -0.01 -3.45 6.35
C LEU A 60 -1.37 -2.73 6.48
N LEU A 61 -1.36 -1.50 6.99
CA LEU A 61 -2.56 -0.66 7.02
C LEU A 61 -2.93 -0.24 5.60
N VAL A 62 -4.17 -0.52 5.20
CA VAL A 62 -4.67 -0.20 3.86
C VAL A 62 -5.46 1.11 3.85
N LYS A 63 -5.20 1.96 2.87
CA LYS A 63 -6.01 3.14 2.55
C LYS A 63 -6.51 3.04 1.11
N ILE A 64 -7.82 3.20 0.94
CA ILE A 64 -8.46 3.28 -0.38
C ILE A 64 -8.40 4.74 -0.82
N GLY A 65 -7.86 5.01 -2.01
CA GLY A 65 -7.73 6.35 -2.58
C GLY A 65 -8.20 6.43 -4.02
N ASP A 66 -8.01 7.59 -4.65
CA ASP A 66 -8.39 7.88 -6.04
C ASP A 66 -9.88 7.62 -6.34
N PHE A 67 -10.74 8.47 -5.77
CA PHE A 67 -12.19 8.29 -5.80
C PHE A 67 -12.90 8.77 -7.07
N GLY A 68 -12.17 9.20 -8.10
CA GLY A 68 -12.71 9.66 -9.39
C GLY A 68 -13.37 11.03 -9.34
#